data_AF-A0A3N9PG61-F1
#
_entry.id   AF-A0A3N9PG61-F1
#
_cell.length_a   1.000
_cell.length_b   1.000
_cell.length_c   1.000
_cell.angle_alpha   90.00
_cell.angle_beta   90.00
_cell.angle_gamma   90.00
#
_symmetry.space_group_name_H-M   'P 1'
#
loop_
_entity.id
_entity.type
_entity.pdbx_description
1 polymer ?
#
loop_
_entity_poly.entity_id
_entity_poly.type
_entity_poly.pdbx_seq_one_letter_code
_entity_poly.pdbx_strand_id
1 'polypeptide(L)'
;MKKRTIHVITTGGTIEKSYDELDGTLSNRGSHLREMLKRLRLPYTIVHHQDLLWKDSLEMTDFDREMIYLAVKNLLPQNNPVLILHGTDTMDVTAHYLFNRLMPIPVPVLFTGAMKPFGFEDSDALQNFTEALYAAFLIEPGIYISMHGALHVMPGVQKNRERGTFEKVEI
;
A
#
# COMPACT_ATOMS: atom_id res chain seq x y z
N MET A 1 23.74 1.19 -15.03
CA MET A 1 23.29 0.63 -13.74
C MET A 1 22.10 -0.29 -13.99
N LYS A 2 22.04 -1.46 -13.34
CA LYS A 2 20.86 -2.35 -13.42
C LYS A 2 19.68 -1.65 -12.75
N LYS A 3 18.52 -1.61 -13.40
CA LYS A 3 17.31 -1.06 -12.78
C LYS A 3 16.88 -1.97 -11.63
N ARG A 4 16.38 -1.37 -10.54
CA ARG A 4 15.80 -2.09 -9.40
C ARG A 4 14.33 -2.37 -9.69
N THR A 5 13.85 -3.52 -9.28
CA THR A 5 12.46 -3.94 -9.52
C THR A 5 11.68 -3.89 -8.21
N ILE A 6 10.42 -3.48 -8.28
CA ILE A 6 9.45 -3.53 -7.18
C ILE A 6 8.11 -4.04 -7.68
N HIS A 7 7.45 -4.88 -6.89
CA HIS A 7 6.07 -5.28 -7.13
C HIS A 7 5.13 -4.31 -6.42
N VAL A 8 4.13 -3.83 -7.13
CA VAL A 8 3.07 -2.99 -6.57
C VAL A 8 1.75 -3.73 -6.69
N ILE A 9 1.12 -4.02 -5.57
CA ILE A 9 -0.20 -4.64 -5.48
C ILE A 9 -1.21 -3.56 -5.13
N THR A 10 -2.28 -3.44 -5.89
CA THR A 10 -3.42 -2.58 -5.58
C THR A 10 -4.58 -3.41 -5.08
N THR A 11 -5.17 -3.00 -3.96
CA THR A 11 -6.28 -3.71 -3.32
C THR A 11 -7.56 -2.86 -3.26
N GLY A 12 -7.59 -1.72 -3.93
CA GLY A 12 -8.60 -0.68 -3.78
C GLY A 12 -8.21 0.40 -2.77
N GLY A 13 -9.20 0.85 -1.99
CA GLY A 13 -9.04 1.93 -1.02
C GLY A 13 -9.05 3.34 -1.64
N THR A 14 -8.84 4.33 -0.78
CA THR A 14 -9.03 5.76 -1.10
C THR A 14 -8.22 6.26 -2.28
N ILE A 15 -7.01 5.73 -2.52
CA ILE A 15 -6.18 6.09 -3.69
C ILE A 15 -6.93 5.80 -5.00
N GLU A 16 -7.74 4.74 -5.03
CA GLU A 16 -8.44 4.28 -6.23
C GLU A 16 -9.89 4.81 -6.35
N LYS A 17 -10.36 5.61 -5.38
CA LYS A 17 -11.69 6.22 -5.42
C LYS A 17 -11.73 7.35 -6.46
N SER A 18 -12.52 7.13 -7.51
CA SER A 18 -12.92 8.15 -8.48
C SER A 18 -14.25 8.77 -8.06
N TYR A 19 -14.38 10.10 -8.16
CA TYR A 19 -15.65 10.79 -7.91
C TYR A 19 -16.55 10.62 -9.13
N ASP A 20 -17.75 10.07 -8.93
CA ASP A 20 -18.78 10.00 -9.96
C ASP A 20 -19.67 11.24 -9.86
N GLU A 21 -19.55 12.16 -10.82
CA GLU A 21 -20.32 13.41 -10.86
C GLU A 21 -21.82 13.19 -11.07
N LEU A 22 -22.24 12.03 -11.59
CA LEU A 22 -23.65 11.74 -11.87
C LEU A 22 -24.43 11.38 -10.61
N ASP A 23 -23.80 10.61 -9.71
CA ASP A 23 -24.45 10.09 -8.49
C ASP A 23 -23.88 10.69 -7.20
N GLY A 24 -22.82 11.52 -7.29
CA GLY A 24 -22.16 12.13 -6.13
C GLY A 24 -21.42 11.12 -5.24
N THR A 25 -21.14 9.91 -5.74
CA THR A 25 -20.52 8.82 -4.98
C THR A 25 -19.06 8.62 -5.37
N LEU A 26 -18.23 8.21 -4.41
CA LEU A 26 -16.86 7.79 -4.66
C LEU A 26 -16.85 6.28 -4.94
N SER A 27 -16.49 5.87 -6.15
CA SER A 27 -16.40 4.46 -6.54
C SER A 27 -15.01 4.11 -7.07
N ASN A 28 -14.54 2.89 -6.84
CA ASN A 28 -13.25 2.43 -7.33
C ASN A 28 -13.38 2.09 -8.84
N ARG A 29 -12.93 2.99 -9.73
CA ARG A 29 -12.93 2.79 -11.19
C ARG A 29 -11.52 2.93 -11.78
N GLY A 30 -10.80 1.83 -11.81
CA GLY A 30 -9.52 1.74 -12.50
C GLY A 30 -8.36 2.03 -11.56
N SER A 31 -7.21 1.41 -11.85
CA SER A 31 -6.03 1.71 -11.05
C SER A 31 -5.44 3.07 -11.42
N HIS A 32 -5.68 4.05 -10.55
CA HIS A 32 -5.04 5.37 -10.59
C HIS A 32 -3.50 5.28 -10.46
N LEU A 33 -2.94 4.10 -10.13
CA LEU A 33 -1.51 3.87 -10.12
C LEU A 33 -0.84 4.24 -11.45
N ARG A 34 -1.47 3.95 -12.60
CA ARG A 34 -0.89 4.32 -13.91
C ARG A 34 -0.75 5.83 -14.06
N GLU A 35 -1.69 6.60 -13.53
CA GLU A 35 -1.66 8.06 -13.55
C GLU A 35 -0.62 8.61 -12.57
N MET A 36 -0.54 8.04 -11.37
CA MET A 36 0.52 8.34 -10.40
C MET A 36 1.90 8.10 -11.01
N LEU A 37 2.11 6.95 -11.65
CA LEU A 37 3.38 6.61 -12.29
C LEU A 37 3.74 7.56 -13.44
N LYS A 38 2.77 8.11 -14.18
CA LYS A 38 3.02 9.14 -15.21
C LYS A 38 3.51 10.46 -14.62
N ARG A 39 3.15 10.79 -13.38
CA ARG A 39 3.63 11.98 -12.66
C ARG A 39 5.02 11.80 -12.07
N LEU A 40 5.57 10.58 -12.07
CA LEU A 40 6.88 10.27 -11.51
C LEU A 40 7.93 10.04 -12.60
N ARG A 41 9.16 10.46 -12.31
CA ARG A 41 10.33 10.16 -13.14
C ARG A 41 11.17 9.07 -12.47
N LEU A 42 11.04 7.82 -12.93
CA LEU A 42 11.67 6.64 -12.34
C LEU A 42 12.74 6.00 -13.26
N PRO A 43 13.89 6.66 -13.53
CA PRO A 43 14.88 6.16 -14.48
C PRO A 43 15.58 4.87 -14.01
N TYR A 44 15.56 4.60 -12.71
CA TYR A 44 16.28 3.49 -12.07
C TYR A 44 15.39 2.39 -11.51
N THR A 45 14.07 2.52 -11.65
CA THR A 45 13.09 1.61 -11.04
C THR A 45 12.16 1.03 -12.10
N ILE A 46 11.92 -0.28 -12.04
CA ILE A 46 10.90 -0.99 -12.79
C ILE A 46 9.78 -1.33 -11.80
N VAL A 47 8.56 -0.94 -12.13
CA VAL A 47 7.36 -1.22 -11.35
C VAL A 47 6.57 -2.32 -12.04
N HIS A 48 6.44 -3.49 -11.40
CA HIS A 48 5.50 -4.52 -11.82
C HIS A 48 4.22 -4.37 -11.02
N HIS A 49 3.15 -4.00 -11.70
CA HIS A 49 1.86 -3.76 -11.08
C HIS A 49 0.96 -5.00 -11.22
N GLN A 50 0.28 -5.35 -10.12
CA GLN A 50 -0.78 -6.34 -10.06
C GLN A 50 -2.03 -5.71 -9.43
N ASP A 51 -3.09 -5.59 -10.23
CA ASP A 51 -4.43 -5.28 -9.74
C ASP A 51 -5.05 -6.52 -9.09
N LEU A 52 -5.20 -6.52 -7.76
CA LEU A 52 -5.67 -7.69 -7.01
C LEU A 52 -7.12 -7.55 -6.57
N LEU A 53 -7.47 -6.44 -5.93
CA LEU A 53 -8.81 -6.17 -5.37
C LEU A 53 -9.20 -4.71 -5.63
N TRP A 54 -10.49 -4.43 -5.53
CA TRP A 54 -11.10 -3.12 -5.84
C TRP A 54 -12.06 -2.70 -4.72
N LYS A 55 -11.66 -2.91 -3.47
CA LYS A 55 -12.57 -2.89 -2.31
C LYS A 55 -12.28 -1.73 -1.37
N ASP A 56 -13.31 -1.21 -0.71
CA ASP A 56 -13.11 -0.34 0.45
C ASP A 56 -12.52 -1.16 1.61
N SER A 57 -11.51 -0.62 2.30
CA SER A 57 -10.88 -1.30 3.44
C SER A 57 -11.86 -1.63 4.56
N LEU A 58 -12.94 -0.86 4.74
CA LEU A 58 -13.96 -1.14 5.73
C LEU A 58 -14.81 -2.37 5.38
N GLU A 59 -14.87 -2.73 4.09
CA GLU A 59 -15.62 -3.91 3.63
C GLU A 59 -14.73 -5.16 3.51
N MET A 60 -13.41 -5.02 3.67
CA MET A 60 -12.47 -6.14 3.53
C MET A 60 -12.66 -7.20 4.61
N THR A 61 -12.81 -8.42 4.14
CA THR A 61 -12.97 -9.66 4.92
C THR A 61 -11.66 -10.40 5.04
N ASP A 62 -11.60 -11.43 5.90
CA ASP A 62 -10.40 -12.26 6.01
C ASP A 62 -10.12 -13.07 4.74
N PHE A 63 -11.13 -13.34 3.92
CA PHE A 63 -10.94 -13.90 2.58
C PHE A 63 -10.15 -12.95 1.68
N ASP A 64 -10.46 -11.65 1.73
CA ASP A 64 -9.72 -10.62 0.99
C ASP A 64 -8.26 -10.52 1.48
N ARG A 65 -8.04 -10.64 2.81
CA ARG A 65 -6.70 -10.65 3.40
C ARG A 65 -5.91 -11.90 3.04
N GLU A 66 -6.56 -13.07 2.94
CA GLU A 66 -5.95 -14.30 2.45
C GLU A 66 -5.48 -14.12 1.01
N MET A 67 -6.28 -13.50 0.15
CA MET A 67 -5.90 -13.20 -1.24
C MET A 67 -4.64 -12.32 -1.31
N ILE A 68 -4.56 -11.27 -0.48
CA ILE A 68 -3.39 -10.40 -0.38
C ILE A 68 -2.17 -11.20 0.11
N TYR A 69 -2.33 -11.99 1.15
CA TYR A 69 -1.27 -12.86 1.69
C TYR A 69 -0.73 -13.82 0.61
N LEU A 70 -1.60 -14.51 -0.13
CA LEU A 70 -1.20 -15.44 -1.18
C LEU A 70 -0.47 -14.72 -2.33
N ALA A 71 -0.96 -13.54 -2.72
CA ALA A 71 -0.31 -12.73 -3.75
C ALA A 71 1.11 -12.34 -3.32
N VAL A 72 1.29 -11.81 -2.11
CA VAL A 72 2.61 -11.46 -1.58
C VAL A 72 3.51 -12.69 -1.51
N LYS A 73 3.02 -13.79 -0.93
CA LYS A 73 3.77 -15.05 -0.78
C LYS A 73 4.30 -15.56 -2.12
N ASN A 74 3.51 -15.48 -3.19
CA ASN A 74 3.91 -15.91 -4.52
C ASN A 74 4.98 -15.01 -5.16
N LEU A 75 5.11 -13.77 -4.72
CA LEU A 75 6.12 -12.83 -5.21
C LEU A 75 7.45 -12.94 -4.45
N LEU A 76 7.45 -13.40 -3.19
CA LEU A 76 8.66 -13.50 -2.36
C LEU A 76 9.86 -14.21 -3.03
N PRO A 77 9.68 -15.32 -3.78
CA PRO A 77 10.80 -15.99 -4.45
C PRO A 77 11.52 -15.14 -5.50
N GLN A 78 10.89 -14.07 -6.00
CA GLN A 78 11.50 -13.16 -6.98
C GLN A 78 12.50 -12.21 -6.34
N ASN A 79 12.57 -12.16 -5.00
CA ASN A 79 13.52 -11.37 -4.23
C ASN A 79 13.54 -9.87 -4.57
N ASN A 80 12.36 -9.32 -4.87
CA ASN A 80 12.13 -7.89 -5.04
C ASN A 80 11.18 -7.39 -3.94
N PRO A 81 11.31 -6.14 -3.47
CA PRO A 81 10.36 -5.55 -2.53
C PRO A 81 8.92 -5.58 -3.06
N VAL A 82 7.96 -5.57 -2.14
CA VAL A 82 6.53 -5.51 -2.43
C VAL A 82 5.91 -4.28 -1.76
N LEU A 83 5.19 -3.47 -2.53
CA LEU A 83 4.43 -2.33 -2.06
C LEU A 83 2.93 -2.61 -2.27
N ILE A 84 2.14 -2.45 -1.23
CA ILE A 84 0.70 -2.72 -1.23
C ILE A 84 -0.03 -1.39 -1.04
N LEU A 85 -0.78 -0.97 -2.05
CA LEU A 85 -1.70 0.17 -1.97
C LEU A 85 -3.02 -0.33 -1.39
N HIS A 86 -3.35 0.17 -0.20
CA HIS A 86 -4.46 -0.31 0.60
C HIS A 86 -5.26 0.86 1.19
N GLY A 87 -6.56 0.64 1.44
CA GLY A 87 -7.38 1.62 2.17
C GLY A 87 -6.92 1.75 3.63
N THR A 88 -6.91 2.97 4.17
CA THR A 88 -6.23 3.23 5.45
C THR A 88 -6.99 2.74 6.69
N ASP A 89 -8.29 2.47 6.59
CA ASP A 89 -9.13 2.16 7.75
C ASP A 89 -8.86 0.81 8.41
N THR A 90 -8.37 -0.16 7.63
CA THR A 90 -8.03 -1.52 8.09
C THR A 90 -6.66 -1.99 7.61
N MET A 91 -5.80 -1.06 7.18
CA MET A 91 -4.46 -1.36 6.69
C MET A 91 -3.59 -2.02 7.75
N ASP A 92 -3.67 -1.54 9.00
CA ASP A 92 -3.02 -2.13 10.17
C ASP A 92 -3.50 -3.56 10.45
N VAL A 93 -4.79 -3.83 10.31
CA VAL A 93 -5.36 -5.18 10.46
C VAL A 93 -4.77 -6.12 9.40
N THR A 94 -4.75 -5.70 8.14
CA THR A 94 -4.16 -6.50 7.04
C THR A 94 -2.66 -6.68 7.21
N ALA A 95 -1.94 -5.65 7.66
CA ALA A 95 -0.50 -5.74 7.93
C ALA A 95 -0.19 -6.75 9.04
N HIS A 96 -0.95 -6.76 10.14
CA HIS A 96 -0.82 -7.77 11.20
C HIS A 96 -1.16 -9.18 10.69
N TYR A 97 -2.20 -9.31 9.88
CA TYR A 97 -2.59 -10.59 9.27
C TYR A 97 -1.44 -11.21 8.46
N LEU A 98 -0.76 -10.40 7.64
CA LEU A 98 0.40 -10.85 6.87
C LEU A 98 1.61 -11.11 7.78
N PHE A 99 1.90 -10.23 8.73
CA PHE A 99 3.04 -10.35 9.63
C PHE A 99 3.02 -11.67 10.40
N ASN A 100 1.87 -12.03 10.95
CA ASN A 100 1.69 -13.25 11.75
C ASN A 100 1.88 -14.55 10.94
N ARG A 101 1.89 -14.48 9.60
CA ARG A 101 1.87 -15.67 8.73
C ARG A 101 3.05 -15.75 7.76
N LEU A 102 3.72 -14.64 7.47
CA LEU A 102 4.82 -14.59 6.51
C LEU A 102 6.20 -14.57 7.16
N MET A 103 6.32 -14.12 8.42
CA MET A 103 7.63 -13.93 9.03
C MET A 103 8.33 -15.27 9.33
N PRO A 104 9.66 -15.36 9.13
CA PRO A 104 10.54 -14.36 8.53
C PRO A 104 10.39 -14.26 6.99
N ILE A 105 10.57 -13.06 6.43
CA ILE A 105 10.51 -12.81 4.98
C ILE A 105 11.85 -12.34 4.41
N PRO A 106 12.15 -12.59 3.11
CA PRO A 106 13.44 -12.27 2.50
C PRO A 106 13.54 -10.84 1.95
N VAL A 107 12.42 -10.12 1.86
CA VAL A 107 12.34 -8.78 1.24
C VAL A 107 11.44 -7.85 2.05
N PRO A 108 11.57 -6.52 1.90
CA PRO A 108 10.62 -5.57 2.45
C PRO A 108 9.23 -5.71 1.82
N VAL A 109 8.19 -5.72 2.67
CA VAL A 109 6.78 -5.61 2.28
C VAL A 109 6.21 -4.37 2.96
N LEU A 110 5.80 -3.37 2.17
CA LEU A 110 5.31 -2.10 2.68
C LEU A 110 3.84 -1.93 2.31
N PHE A 111 3.06 -1.44 3.26
CA PHE A 111 1.72 -0.93 3.02
C PHE A 111 1.77 0.59 2.92
N THR A 112 0.99 1.14 2.00
CA THR A 112 0.75 2.57 1.89
C THR A 112 -0.67 2.85 1.41
N GLY A 113 -1.11 4.08 1.53
CA GLY A 113 -2.46 4.50 1.20
C GLY A 113 -2.55 6.02 1.14
N ALA A 114 -3.78 6.53 1.20
CA ALA A 114 -4.03 7.96 1.25
C ALA A 114 -5.26 8.26 2.09
N MET A 115 -5.26 9.40 2.76
CA MET A 115 -6.43 9.96 3.43
C MET A 115 -7.39 10.62 2.43
N LYS A 116 -6.84 11.17 1.33
CA LYS A 116 -7.63 11.83 0.28
C LYS A 116 -7.44 11.14 -1.07
N PRO A 117 -8.51 10.97 -1.86
CA PRO A 117 -8.38 10.35 -3.18
C PRO A 117 -7.41 11.09 -4.10
N PHE A 118 -6.71 10.36 -4.96
CA PHE A 118 -5.63 10.91 -5.80
C PHE A 118 -6.08 12.05 -6.75
N GLY A 119 -7.37 12.10 -7.09
CA GLY A 119 -7.93 13.15 -7.94
C GLY A 119 -7.97 14.55 -7.31
N PHE A 120 -7.82 14.67 -6.00
CA PHE A 120 -7.83 15.95 -5.29
C PHE A 120 -6.46 16.63 -5.33
N GLU A 121 -6.44 17.96 -5.48
CA GLU A 121 -5.20 18.76 -5.55
C GLU A 121 -4.35 18.62 -4.28
N ASP A 122 -5.01 18.53 -3.13
CA ASP A 122 -4.40 18.39 -1.81
C ASP A 122 -4.30 16.92 -1.34
N SER A 123 -4.28 15.97 -2.28
CA SER A 123 -4.14 14.54 -1.99
C SER A 123 -2.74 14.16 -1.52
N ASP A 124 -2.68 13.36 -0.45
CA ASP A 124 -1.47 12.76 0.10
C ASP A 124 -1.03 11.47 -0.65
N ALA A 125 -1.80 11.01 -1.65
CA ALA A 125 -1.54 9.74 -2.34
C ALA A 125 -0.18 9.71 -3.06
N LEU A 126 0.17 10.77 -3.79
CA LEU A 126 1.44 10.81 -4.52
C LEU A 126 2.64 10.89 -3.57
N GLN A 127 2.50 11.63 -2.47
CA GLN A 127 3.52 11.73 -1.43
C GLN A 127 3.77 10.34 -0.80
N ASN A 128 2.73 9.74 -0.22
CA ASN A 128 2.84 8.46 0.50
C ASN A 128 3.39 7.35 -0.41
N PHE A 129 2.91 7.28 -1.66
CA PHE A 129 3.41 6.32 -2.64
C PHE A 129 4.89 6.51 -2.98
N THR A 130 5.33 7.76 -3.17
CA THR A 130 6.73 8.06 -3.49
C THR A 130 7.66 7.74 -2.31
N GLU A 131 7.23 8.09 -1.09
CA GLU A 131 7.93 7.74 0.14
C GLU A 131 8.09 6.23 0.30
N ALA A 132 6.99 5.48 0.12
CA ALA A 132 7.00 4.03 0.24
C ALA A 132 7.86 3.36 -0.85
N LEU A 133 7.77 3.82 -2.10
CA LEU A 133 8.62 3.34 -3.20
C LEU A 133 10.11 3.54 -2.89
N TYR A 134 10.49 4.67 -2.31
CA TYR A 134 11.88 4.96 -1.97
C TYR A 134 12.35 4.12 -0.78
N ALA A 135 11.56 4.07 0.29
CA ALA A 135 11.85 3.31 1.49
C ALA A 135 12.04 1.81 1.20
N ALA A 136 11.26 1.24 0.27
CA ALA A 136 11.33 -0.17 -0.11
C ALA A 136 12.73 -0.65 -0.55
N PHE A 137 13.62 0.24 -0.97
CA PHE A 137 14.97 -0.09 -1.40
C PHE A 137 16.07 0.25 -0.38
N LEU A 138 15.70 0.78 0.79
CA LEU A 138 16.64 1.25 1.81
C LEU A 138 16.56 0.50 3.13
N ILE A 139 15.50 -0.29 3.31
CA ILE A 139 15.20 -0.95 4.58
C ILE A 139 15.44 -2.46 4.51
N GLU A 140 15.66 -3.04 5.68
CA GLU A 140 15.83 -4.48 5.84
C GLU A 140 14.51 -5.24 5.61
N PRO A 141 14.57 -6.54 5.30
CA PRO A 141 13.38 -7.38 5.18
C PRO A 141 12.46 -7.31 6.40
N GLY A 142 11.17 -7.17 6.15
CA GLY A 142 10.16 -6.97 7.19
C GLY A 142 8.86 -6.38 6.63
N ILE A 143 7.84 -6.29 7.49
CA ILE A 143 6.55 -5.68 7.12
C ILE A 143 6.44 -4.30 7.74
N TYR A 144 6.03 -3.32 6.93
CA TYR A 144 5.99 -1.92 7.31
C TYR A 144 4.71 -1.22 6.85
N ILE A 145 4.34 -0.13 7.52
CA ILE A 145 3.37 0.85 7.04
C ILE A 145 4.12 2.17 6.79
N SER A 146 4.02 2.72 5.57
CA SER A 146 4.66 3.98 5.15
C SER A 146 3.58 5.01 4.80
N MET A 147 3.44 6.04 5.65
CA MET A 147 2.43 7.10 5.50
C MET A 147 2.95 8.41 6.11
N HIS A 148 2.67 9.54 5.46
CA HIS A 148 2.93 10.90 5.97
C HIS A 148 4.37 11.12 6.47
N GLY A 149 5.38 10.64 5.73
CA GLY A 149 6.79 10.78 6.09
C GLY A 149 7.25 9.88 7.24
N ALA A 150 6.41 8.95 7.71
CA ALA A 150 6.75 8.01 8.77
C ALA A 150 6.74 6.56 8.25
N LEU A 151 7.71 5.79 8.73
CA LEU A 151 7.80 4.35 8.49
C LEU A 151 7.60 3.60 9.81
N HIS A 152 6.52 2.83 9.89
CA HIS A 152 6.17 2.06 11.08
C HIS A 152 6.49 0.59 10.87
N VAL A 153 7.31 0.02 11.76
CA VAL A 153 7.72 -1.39 11.72
C VAL A 153 6.70 -2.27 12.46
N MET A 154 6.21 -3.32 11.79
CA MET A 154 5.37 -4.34 12.42
C MET A 154 6.19 -5.25 13.36
N PRO A 155 5.62 -5.78 14.45
CA PRO A 155 4.22 -5.62 14.88
C PRO A 155 3.99 -4.36 15.73
N GLY A 156 2.74 -4.16 16.15
CA GLY A 156 2.36 -3.12 17.12
C GLY A 156 2.13 -1.76 16.49
N VAL A 157 1.51 -1.72 15.32
CA VAL A 157 1.16 -0.48 14.62
C VAL A 157 -0.34 -0.44 14.41
N GLN A 158 -1.01 0.63 14.82
CA GLN A 158 -2.46 0.78 14.63
C GLN A 158 -2.81 2.07 13.89
N LYS A 159 -4.00 2.12 13.30
CA LYS A 159 -4.59 3.34 12.75
C LYS A 159 -5.10 4.25 13.86
N ASN A 160 -4.56 5.46 13.96
CA ASN A 160 -5.15 6.53 14.74
C ASN A 160 -6.19 7.27 13.88
N ARG A 161 -7.48 7.03 14.17
CA ARG A 161 -8.59 7.59 13.38
C ARG A 161 -8.83 9.08 13.63
N GLU A 162 -8.58 9.56 14.84
CA GLU A 162 -8.73 10.98 15.19
C GLU A 162 -7.69 11.84 14.47
N ARG A 163 -6.45 11.35 14.36
CA ARG A 163 -5.35 12.06 13.71
C ARG A 163 -5.19 11.74 12.23
N GLY A 164 -5.85 10.69 11.74
CA GLY A 164 -5.67 10.19 10.37
C GLY A 164 -4.30 9.55 10.11
N THR A 165 -3.52 9.25 11.15
CA THR A 165 -2.14 8.72 11.05
C THR A 165 -2.04 7.28 11.52
N PHE A 166 -0.83 6.71 11.51
CA PHE A 166 -0.51 5.44 12.16
C PHE A 166 0.42 5.70 13.35
N GLU A 167 0.36 4.83 14.35
CA GLU A 167 1.16 4.96 15.57
C GLU A 167 1.55 3.60 16.14
N LYS A 168 2.65 3.59 16.91
CA LYS A 168 3.08 2.41 17.67
C LYS A 168 2.17 2.26 18.89
N VAL A 169 1.72 1.04 19.15
CA VAL A 169 1.11 0.65 20.43
C VAL A 169 2.08 -0.20 21.22
N GLU A 170 2.15 0.06 22.52
CA GLU A 170 2.85 -0.83 23.45
C GLU A 170 2.09 -2.17 23.48
N ILE A 171 2.81 -3.27 23.17
CA ILE A 171 2.32 -4.65 23.23
C ILE A 171 2.84 -5.29 24.52
#